data_AF-A0A8H5DAD5-F1
#
_entry.id   AF-A0A8H5DAD5-F1
#
_cell.length_a   1.000
_cell.length_b   1.000
_cell.length_c   1.000
_cell.angle_alpha   90.00
_cell.angle_beta   90.00
_cell.angle_gamma   90.00
#
_symmetry.space_group_name_H-M   'P 1'
#
loop_
_entity.id
_entity.type
_entity.pdbx_description
1 polymer ?
#
loop_
_entity_poly.entity_id
_entity_poly.type
_entity_poly.pdbx_seq_one_letter_code
_entity_poly.pdbx_strand_id
1 'polypeptide(L)'
;MKFTAALLGLLTSHTFAANMYSAPNAEAECGALGVMEWDLDTLPPDAVLGELRKCKEHPLSLNIHSRNLDAENAKVLEKRKCTSSIGKKKYGCDKSWCWMNCGDTYKQIEWGQWCWAAKNGGRGSWWGCNSDVDCPKTQENCAKGDCKQCGCGC
;
A
#
# COMPACT_ATOMS: atom_id res chain seq x y z
N MET A 1 28.77 50.10 34.23
CA MET A 1 27.74 49.86 33.20
C MET A 1 28.14 48.63 32.39
N LYS A 2 27.27 47.61 32.30
CA LYS A 2 27.15 46.63 31.21
C LYS A 2 26.09 45.61 31.62
N PHE A 3 24.88 45.74 31.06
CA PHE A 3 23.81 44.74 31.17
C PHE A 3 23.88 43.84 29.94
N THR A 4 24.13 42.56 30.15
CA THR A 4 24.10 41.55 29.10
C THR A 4 22.70 40.95 29.08
N ALA A 5 21.89 41.30 28.07
CA ALA A 5 20.57 40.73 27.87
C ALA A 5 20.69 39.38 27.15
N ALA A 6 20.15 38.32 27.76
CA ALA A 6 20.00 37.01 27.12
C ALA A 6 18.63 36.94 26.43
N LEU A 7 18.63 36.75 25.10
CA LEU A 7 17.42 36.50 24.32
C LEU A 7 17.10 35.00 24.37
N LEU A 8 16.01 34.61 25.02
CA LEU A 8 15.40 33.28 24.86
C LEU A 8 14.46 33.30 23.65
N GLY A 9 14.82 32.55 22.60
CA GLY A 9 13.94 32.29 21.46
C GLY A 9 12.93 31.18 21.80
N LEU A 10 11.64 31.49 21.72
CA LEU A 10 10.54 30.52 21.81
C LEU A 10 10.39 29.78 20.48
N LEU A 11 10.63 28.46 20.48
CA LEU A 11 10.30 27.58 19.36
C LEU A 11 8.81 27.21 19.45
N THR A 12 7.99 27.75 18.56
CA THR A 12 6.58 27.34 18.41
C THR A 12 6.49 26.06 17.58
N SER A 13 6.22 24.94 18.22
CA SER A 13 5.89 23.66 17.57
C SER A 13 4.54 23.76 16.87
N HIS A 14 4.55 23.91 15.55
CA HIS A 14 3.34 23.82 14.74
C HIS A 14 2.99 22.34 14.55
N THR A 15 1.96 21.87 15.26
CA THR A 15 1.35 20.56 15.01
C THR A 15 0.48 20.68 13.75
N PHE A 16 0.95 20.17 12.62
CA PHE A 16 0.10 19.98 11.45
C PHE A 16 -0.89 18.85 11.78
N ALA A 17 -2.18 19.17 11.91
CA ALA A 17 -3.22 18.16 12.00
C ALA A 17 -3.33 17.49 10.62
N ALA A 18 -3.00 16.21 10.55
CA ALA A 18 -3.09 15.44 9.31
C ALA A 18 -4.58 15.15 9.00
N ASN A 19 -5.04 15.47 7.79
CA ASN A 19 -6.44 15.30 7.37
C ASN A 19 -6.70 13.86 6.91
N MET A 20 -6.79 12.94 7.86
CA MET A 20 -6.92 11.51 7.59
C MET A 20 -8.39 11.05 7.50
N TYR A 21 -8.67 10.10 6.61
CA TYR A 21 -9.96 9.42 6.49
C TYR A 21 -9.83 7.91 6.67
N SER A 22 -10.70 7.36 7.51
CA SER A 22 -10.95 5.92 7.65
C SER A 22 -12.41 5.63 7.36
N ALA A 23 -12.68 4.52 6.68
CA ALA A 23 -14.05 4.14 6.39
C ALA A 23 -14.83 3.78 7.66
N PRO A 24 -16.14 4.07 7.74
CA PRO A 24 -16.96 3.67 8.88
C PRO A 24 -16.92 2.15 9.11
N ASN A 25 -16.91 1.75 10.39
CA ASN A 25 -16.84 0.35 10.86
C ASN A 25 -15.58 -0.42 10.42
N ALA A 26 -14.54 0.25 9.95
CA ALA A 26 -13.35 -0.42 9.44
C ALA A 26 -12.65 -1.29 10.50
N GLU A 27 -12.61 -0.87 11.77
CA GLU A 27 -11.97 -1.64 12.84
C GLU A 27 -12.60 -3.03 13.01
N ALA A 28 -13.94 -3.07 13.01
CA ALA A 28 -14.70 -4.31 13.17
C ALA A 28 -14.58 -5.22 11.95
N GLU A 29 -14.54 -4.65 10.74
CA GLU A 29 -14.45 -5.41 9.49
C GLU A 29 -13.03 -5.91 9.18
N CYS A 30 -12.00 -5.13 9.52
CA CYS A 30 -10.64 -5.41 9.10
C CYS A 30 -9.84 -6.25 10.10
N GLY A 31 -10.11 -6.12 11.41
CA GLY A 31 -9.43 -6.91 12.44
C GLY A 31 -7.91 -6.92 12.26
N ALA A 32 -7.33 -8.11 12.10
CA ALA A 32 -5.88 -8.29 11.92
C ALA A 32 -5.29 -7.71 10.62
N LEU A 33 -6.13 -7.33 9.64
CA LEU A 33 -5.68 -6.63 8.44
C LEU A 33 -5.39 -5.14 8.68
N GLY A 34 -5.79 -4.59 9.83
CA GLY A 34 -5.66 -3.18 10.15
C GLY A 34 -6.59 -2.28 9.31
N VAL A 35 -6.84 -1.09 9.84
CA VAL A 35 -7.62 -0.05 9.16
C VAL A 35 -6.71 0.77 8.27
N MET A 36 -7.16 1.07 7.06
CA MET A 36 -6.47 1.96 6.13
C MET A 36 -6.86 3.40 6.45
N GLU A 37 -5.86 4.22 6.71
CA GLU A 37 -5.99 5.66 6.89
C GLU A 37 -5.52 6.36 5.61
N TRP A 38 -6.42 7.10 4.98
CA TRP A 38 -6.14 7.83 3.75
C TRP A 38 -5.88 9.29 4.03
N ASP A 39 -4.74 9.79 3.56
CA ASP A 39 -4.46 11.22 3.57
C ASP A 39 -5.27 11.93 2.48
N LEU A 40 -6.31 12.66 2.91
CA LEU A 40 -7.23 13.37 2.01
C LEU A 40 -6.52 14.41 1.14
N ASP A 41 -5.41 14.97 1.62
CA ASP A 41 -4.65 15.97 0.88
C ASP A 41 -3.82 15.34 -0.26
N THR A 42 -3.62 14.02 -0.23
CA THR A 42 -2.90 13.25 -1.27
C THR A 42 -3.83 12.53 -2.25
N LEU A 43 -5.14 12.57 -2.01
CA LEU A 43 -6.11 11.96 -2.90
C LEU A 43 -6.32 12.83 -4.15
N PRO A 44 -6.60 12.22 -5.32
CA PRO A 44 -7.09 12.96 -6.47
C PRO A 44 -8.31 13.82 -6.11
N PRO A 45 -8.48 15.02 -6.70
CA PRO A 45 -9.60 15.91 -6.39
C PRO A 45 -10.99 15.29 -6.63
N ASP A 46 -11.08 14.28 -7.49
CA ASP A 46 -12.27 13.53 -7.85
C ASP A 46 -12.40 12.18 -7.13
N ALA A 47 -11.55 11.91 -6.13
CA ALA A 47 -11.59 10.66 -5.39
C ALA A 47 -12.90 10.49 -4.60
N VAL A 48 -13.63 9.41 -4.88
CA VAL A 48 -14.83 9.03 -4.14
C VAL A 48 -14.43 8.22 -2.91
N LEU A 49 -14.62 8.77 -1.71
CA LEU A 49 -14.20 8.13 -0.45
C LEU A 49 -14.83 6.76 -0.20
N GLY A 50 -16.06 6.55 -0.68
CA GLY A 50 -16.75 5.25 -0.59
C GLY A 50 -16.13 4.15 -1.46
N GLU A 51 -15.27 4.51 -2.42
CA GLU A 51 -14.57 3.56 -3.28
C GLU A 51 -13.18 3.20 -2.76
N LEU A 52 -12.71 3.86 -1.69
CA LEU A 52 -11.45 3.55 -1.04
C LEU A 52 -11.58 2.27 -0.23
N ARG A 53 -10.56 1.42 -0.26
CA ARG A 53 -10.56 0.20 0.56
C ARG A 53 -10.48 0.56 2.05
N LYS A 54 -11.22 -0.19 2.85
CA LYS A 54 -11.26 -0.05 4.31
C LYS A 54 -10.06 -0.69 4.99
N CYS A 55 -9.67 -1.88 4.53
CA CYS A 55 -8.64 -2.68 5.18
C CYS A 55 -7.28 -2.43 4.58
N LYS A 56 -6.29 -2.30 5.47
CA LYS A 56 -4.94 -1.88 5.16
C LYS A 56 -4.14 -2.97 4.47
N GLU A 57 -4.25 -4.20 4.93
CA GLU A 57 -3.51 -5.31 4.36
C GLU A 57 -4.33 -6.18 3.40
N HIS A 58 -3.62 -6.89 2.52
CA HIS A 58 -4.24 -7.80 1.56
C HIS A 58 -4.81 -9.03 2.30
N PRO A 59 -6.02 -9.54 1.97
CA PRO A 59 -6.65 -10.65 2.71
C PRO A 59 -5.78 -11.90 2.88
N LEU A 60 -4.93 -12.19 1.89
CA LEU A 60 -3.99 -13.32 1.98
C LEU A 60 -2.93 -13.17 3.07
N SER A 61 -2.74 -11.99 3.65
CA SER A 61 -1.81 -11.80 4.77
C SER A 61 -2.27 -12.54 6.03
N LEU A 62 -3.59 -12.71 6.22
CA LEU A 62 -4.16 -13.47 7.35
C LEU A 62 -3.60 -14.90 7.44
N ASN A 63 -3.28 -15.51 6.30
CA ASN A 63 -2.74 -16.87 6.23
C ASN A 63 -1.23 -16.93 6.59
N ILE A 64 -0.57 -15.78 6.74
CA ILE A 64 0.86 -15.66 7.07
C ILE A 64 1.04 -15.27 8.54
N HIS A 65 0.06 -14.56 9.09
CA HIS A 65 0.01 -14.13 10.50
C HIS A 65 -0.13 -15.28 11.52
N SER A 66 -0.39 -16.52 11.10
CA SER A 66 -0.56 -17.65 12.03
C SER A 66 0.75 -18.27 12.53
N ARG A 67 1.94 -17.85 12.04
CA ARG A 67 3.21 -18.55 12.32
C ARG A 67 4.48 -17.71 12.57
N ASN A 68 4.42 -16.38 12.66
CA ASN A 68 5.64 -15.55 12.86
C ASN A 68 5.38 -14.36 13.81
N LEU A 69 6.28 -14.16 14.79
CA LEU A 69 6.23 -13.07 15.77
C LEU A 69 6.50 -11.68 15.16
N ASP A 70 7.06 -11.61 13.95
CA ASP A 70 7.35 -10.37 13.19
C ASP A 70 6.40 -10.18 12.00
N ALA A 71 5.14 -10.55 12.19
CA ALA A 71 4.15 -10.69 11.13
C ALA A 71 3.94 -9.41 10.29
N GLU A 72 4.15 -8.23 10.89
CA GLU A 72 4.04 -6.92 10.24
C GLU A 72 5.01 -6.75 9.03
N ASN A 73 6.15 -7.44 9.02
CA ASN A 73 7.13 -7.39 7.93
C ASN A 73 7.07 -8.63 7.01
N ALA A 74 6.08 -9.51 7.21
CA ALA A 74 6.00 -10.74 6.44
C ALA A 74 5.63 -10.44 4.98
N LYS A 75 6.50 -10.85 4.05
CA LYS A 75 6.28 -10.67 2.60
C LYS A 75 5.16 -11.60 2.14
N VAL A 76 3.99 -11.03 1.88
CA VAL A 76 2.77 -11.76 1.48
C VAL A 76 2.79 -12.20 0.02
N LEU A 77 3.56 -11.49 -0.81
CA LEU A 77 3.86 -11.92 -2.16
C LEU A 77 5.04 -12.90 -2.11
N GLU A 78 4.83 -14.15 -2.54
CA GLU A 78 5.90 -15.15 -2.52
C GLU A 78 7.06 -14.77 -3.44
N LYS A 79 8.30 -15.02 -2.97
CA LYS A 79 9.58 -14.74 -3.67
C LYS A 79 9.64 -15.25 -5.12
N ARG A 80 8.84 -16.27 -5.47
CA ARG A 80 8.76 -16.84 -6.84
C ARG A 80 8.08 -15.93 -7.87
N LYS A 81 7.37 -14.87 -7.45
CA LYS A 81 6.85 -13.82 -8.33
C LYS A 81 7.80 -12.64 -8.49
N CYS A 82 8.78 -12.57 -7.60
CA CYS A 82 9.86 -11.61 -7.58
C CYS A 82 10.96 -11.94 -8.60
N THR A 83 10.57 -12.44 -9.76
CA THR A 83 11.51 -12.73 -10.83
C THR A 83 11.91 -11.43 -11.52
N SER A 84 13.09 -11.43 -12.13
CA SER A 84 13.48 -10.43 -13.12
C SER A 84 12.32 -10.18 -14.11
N SER A 85 12.00 -8.91 -14.37
CA SER A 85 10.98 -8.52 -15.35
C SER A 85 11.43 -8.74 -16.80
N ILE A 86 12.66 -9.24 -17.01
CA ILE A 86 13.28 -9.46 -18.31
C ILE A 86 12.72 -10.76 -18.91
N GLY A 87 11.92 -10.63 -19.97
CA GLY A 87 11.32 -11.78 -20.65
C GLY A 87 10.30 -12.57 -19.82
N LYS A 88 9.83 -12.01 -18.70
CA LYS A 88 8.80 -12.61 -17.82
C LYS A 88 7.52 -11.78 -17.82
N LYS A 89 6.43 -12.37 -17.32
CA LYS A 89 5.14 -11.69 -17.16
C LYS A 89 5.28 -10.53 -16.17
N LYS A 90 4.73 -9.37 -16.52
CA LYS A 90 4.74 -8.15 -15.68
C LYS A 90 3.51 -8.03 -14.78
N TYR A 91 2.58 -8.96 -14.90
CA TYR A 91 1.37 -9.08 -14.10
C TYR A 91 0.86 -10.50 -14.19
N GLY A 92 -0.07 -10.87 -13.31
CA GLY A 92 -0.76 -12.14 -13.39
C GLY A 92 -1.76 -12.34 -12.28
N CYS A 93 -2.43 -13.48 -12.33
CA CYS A 93 -3.40 -13.92 -11.37
C CYS A 93 -2.80 -15.00 -10.48
N ASP A 94 -3.08 -14.94 -9.18
CA ASP A 94 -2.69 -15.98 -8.24
C ASP A 94 -3.58 -15.96 -7.01
N LYS A 95 -4.00 -17.15 -6.57
CA LYS A 95 -4.93 -17.31 -5.43
C LYS A 95 -6.16 -16.38 -5.54
N SER A 96 -6.63 -16.19 -6.77
CA SER A 96 -7.73 -15.30 -7.15
C SER A 96 -7.49 -13.80 -7.00
N TRP A 97 -6.22 -13.36 -6.93
CA TRP A 97 -5.83 -11.96 -6.83
C TRP A 97 -4.79 -11.57 -7.86
N CYS A 98 -4.92 -10.36 -8.39
CA CYS A 98 -3.99 -9.81 -9.36
C CYS A 98 -2.75 -9.24 -8.70
N TRP A 99 -1.59 -9.56 -9.25
CA TRP A 99 -0.30 -8.99 -8.88
C TRP A 99 0.35 -8.36 -10.12
N MET A 100 1.22 -7.37 -9.93
CA MET A 100 1.92 -6.71 -11.02
C MET A 100 3.23 -6.05 -10.61
N ASN A 101 4.09 -5.75 -11.58
CA ASN A 101 5.32 -5.00 -11.37
C ASN A 101 5.02 -3.50 -11.31
N CYS A 102 5.41 -2.88 -10.20
CA CYS A 102 5.18 -1.48 -9.88
C CYS A 102 6.46 -0.65 -9.86
N GLY A 103 7.60 -1.26 -10.19
CA GLY A 103 8.85 -0.54 -10.40
C GLY A 103 8.91 0.08 -11.80
N ASP A 104 9.91 0.91 -12.06
CA ASP A 104 10.07 1.62 -13.33
C ASP A 104 10.05 0.66 -14.53
N THR A 105 9.02 0.75 -15.39
CA THR A 105 8.89 -0.13 -16.58
C THR A 105 10.03 0.00 -17.59
N TYR A 106 10.77 1.11 -17.56
CA TYR A 106 11.89 1.40 -18.46
C TYR A 106 13.23 0.92 -17.89
N LYS A 107 13.31 0.64 -16.59
CA LYS A 107 14.50 0.07 -15.96
C LYS A 107 14.24 -1.39 -15.66
N GLN A 108 14.92 -2.26 -16.40
CA GLN A 108 14.95 -3.67 -16.03
C GLN A 108 15.63 -3.78 -14.66
N ILE A 109 14.84 -4.02 -13.63
CA ILE A 109 15.31 -4.22 -12.26
C ILE A 109 15.37 -5.71 -11.96
N GLU A 110 16.54 -6.17 -11.49
CA GLU A 110 16.78 -7.58 -11.14
C GLU A 110 15.86 -8.07 -10.02
N TRP A 111 15.44 -7.16 -9.13
CA TRP A 111 14.53 -7.39 -8.02
C TRP A 111 13.45 -6.31 -8.04
N GLY A 112 12.20 -6.72 -8.28
CA GLY A 112 11.14 -5.81 -8.70
C GLY A 112 10.21 -5.41 -7.57
N GLN A 113 9.75 -4.16 -7.58
CA GLN A 113 8.67 -3.70 -6.73
C GLN A 113 7.35 -4.33 -7.20
N TRP A 114 7.17 -5.63 -6.99
CA TRP A 114 5.92 -6.31 -7.28
C TRP A 114 4.91 -5.94 -6.20
N CYS A 115 3.65 -5.68 -6.54
CA CYS A 115 2.58 -5.44 -5.59
C CYS A 115 1.35 -6.28 -5.94
N TRP A 116 0.45 -6.47 -4.97
CA TRP A 116 -0.94 -6.75 -5.31
C TRP A 116 -1.56 -5.54 -6.03
N ALA A 117 -2.50 -5.81 -6.93
CA ALA A 117 -3.25 -4.79 -7.64
C ALA A 117 -4.53 -4.42 -6.88
N ALA A 118 -4.90 -3.15 -6.97
CA ALA A 118 -6.11 -2.59 -6.41
C ALA A 118 -6.82 -1.69 -7.44
N LYS A 119 -8.16 -1.67 -7.35
CA LYS A 119 -9.02 -0.82 -8.18
C LYS A 119 -8.80 0.66 -7.84
N ASN A 120 -9.42 1.55 -8.60
CA ASN A 120 -9.41 3.00 -8.36
C ASN A 120 -7.98 3.55 -8.18
N GLY A 121 -7.13 3.34 -9.19
CA GLY A 121 -5.73 3.79 -9.18
C GLY A 121 -4.93 3.29 -7.98
N GLY A 122 -5.18 2.06 -7.52
CA GLY A 122 -4.44 1.42 -6.44
C GLY A 122 -5.00 1.64 -5.04
N ARG A 123 -6.10 2.38 -4.88
CA ARG A 123 -6.64 2.77 -3.57
C ARG A 123 -7.95 2.08 -3.20
N GLY A 124 -8.66 1.54 -4.18
CA GLY A 124 -9.91 0.84 -3.97
C GLY A 124 -9.73 -0.62 -3.61
N SER A 125 -10.82 -1.39 -3.67
CA SER A 125 -10.81 -2.82 -3.36
C SER A 125 -9.74 -3.58 -4.14
N TRP A 126 -9.19 -4.61 -3.49
CA TRP A 126 -8.25 -5.55 -4.09
C TRP A 126 -8.80 -6.12 -5.40
N TRP A 127 -7.93 -6.26 -6.39
CA TRP A 127 -8.32 -6.69 -7.72
C TRP A 127 -8.32 -8.21 -7.82
N GLY A 128 -9.51 -8.82 -7.84
CA GLY A 128 -9.68 -10.26 -7.98
C GLY A 128 -9.55 -10.73 -9.44
N CYS A 129 -9.26 -12.02 -9.63
CA CYS A 129 -9.13 -12.62 -10.96
C CYS A 129 -9.45 -14.12 -10.95
N ASN A 130 -9.76 -14.64 -12.14
CA ASN A 130 -9.77 -16.08 -12.42
C ASN A 130 -8.53 -16.47 -13.25
N SER A 131 -8.02 -15.56 -14.08
CA SER A 131 -6.81 -15.77 -14.89
C SER A 131 -6.06 -14.45 -15.13
N ASP A 132 -4.86 -14.54 -15.72
CA ASP A 132 -4.02 -13.37 -16.00
C ASP A 132 -4.70 -12.31 -16.88
N VAL A 133 -5.69 -12.69 -17.69
CA VAL A 133 -6.39 -11.75 -18.59
C VAL A 133 -7.32 -10.79 -17.85
N ASP A 134 -7.72 -11.15 -16.62
CA ASP A 134 -8.60 -10.33 -15.78
C ASP A 134 -7.83 -9.21 -15.06
N CYS A 135 -6.49 -9.27 -15.12
CA CYS A 135 -5.62 -8.40 -14.36
C CYS A 135 -5.26 -7.10 -15.09
N PRO A 136 -5.12 -5.99 -14.33
CA PRO A 136 -4.74 -4.72 -14.90
C PRO A 136 -3.33 -4.79 -15.48
N LYS A 137 -3.09 -3.98 -16.51
CA LYS A 137 -1.81 -3.90 -17.20
C LYS A 137 -1.09 -2.57 -16.96
N THR A 138 -1.76 -1.62 -16.31
CA THR A 138 -1.25 -0.29 -16.00
C THR A 138 -0.78 -0.22 -14.54
N GLN A 139 0.38 0.40 -14.33
CA GLN A 139 1.00 0.47 -13.00
C GLN A 139 0.25 1.36 -12.02
N GLU A 140 -0.67 2.19 -12.49
CA GLU A 140 -1.53 2.99 -11.62
C GLU A 140 -2.33 2.11 -10.64
N ASN A 141 -2.59 0.84 -10.99
CA ASN A 141 -3.32 -0.12 -10.17
C ASN A 141 -2.46 -0.82 -9.12
N CYS A 142 -1.16 -0.52 -9.06
CA CYS A 142 -0.34 -0.94 -7.94
C CYS A 142 -0.92 -0.41 -6.64
N ALA A 143 -1.04 -1.29 -5.64
CA ALA A 143 -1.63 -0.91 -4.36
C ALA A 143 -0.90 0.28 -3.71
N LYS A 144 -1.70 1.22 -3.22
CA LYS A 144 -1.25 2.44 -2.54
C LYS A 144 -1.80 2.49 -1.12
N GLY A 145 -1.34 3.50 -0.37
CA GLY A 145 -1.61 3.65 1.05
C GLY A 145 -0.45 3.14 1.88
N ASP A 146 -0.60 3.24 3.20
CA ASP A 146 0.45 2.97 4.18
C ASP A 146 0.62 1.47 4.51
N CYS A 147 0.29 0.59 3.57
CA CYS A 147 0.30 -0.86 3.73
C CYS A 147 1.72 -1.45 3.70
N LYS A 148 2.00 -2.39 4.59
CA LYS A 148 3.28 -3.12 4.64
C LYS A 148 3.20 -4.45 3.91
N GLN A 149 2.01 -5.03 3.85
CA GLN A 149 1.71 -6.35 3.31
C GLN A 149 0.80 -6.31 2.08
N CYS A 150 0.65 -5.15 1.45
CA CYS A 150 0.08 -5.01 0.11
C CYS A 150 0.91 -5.68 -1.00
N GLY A 151 1.93 -6.43 -0.61
CA GLY A 151 2.77 -7.21 -1.49
C GLY A 151 3.84 -6.39 -2.18
N CYS A 152 3.88 -5.06 -1.96
CA CYS A 152 4.82 -4.12 -2.55
C CYS A 152 6.25 -4.34 -2.06
N GLY A 153 6.93 -5.28 -2.70
CA GLY A 153 8.32 -5.57 -2.43
C GLY A 153 8.64 -7.06 -2.30
N CYS A 154 9.88 -7.34 -2.66
CA CYS A 154 10.59 -8.59 -2.57
C CYS A 154 12.00 -8.27 -2.09
#